data_AF-G7Z7Q6-F1
#
_entry.id   AF-G7Z7Q6-F1
#
_cell.length_a   1.000
_cell.length_b   1.000
_cell.length_c   1.000
_cell.angle_alpha   90.00
_cell.angle_beta   90.00
_cell.angle_gamma   90.00
#
_symmetry.space_group_name_H-M   'P 1'
#
loop_
_entity.id
_entity.type
_entity.pdbx_description
1 polymer ?
#
loop_
_entity_poly.entity_id
_entity_poly.type
_entity_poly.pdbx_seq_one_letter_code
_entity_poly.pdbx_strand_id
1 'polypeptide(L)' 'MTNLPARVAALELLVEQLILERVMMADDPAGALRQAMGGRTRLASERPGAPPETVGTIADVLERVMNRLGDG' A
#
# COMPACT_ATOMS: atom_id res chain seq x y z
N MET A 1 4.25 17.26 -22.47
CA MET A 1 3.75 15.88 -22.27
C MET A 1 3.95 15.51 -20.81
N THR A 2 2.86 15.26 -20.07
CA THR A 2 2.92 14.89 -18.66
C THR A 2 3.67 13.57 -18.47
N ASN A 3 4.71 13.58 -17.62
CA ASN A 3 5.53 12.42 -17.29
C ASN A 3 4.70 11.39 -16.49
N LEU A 4 4.23 10.33 -17.17
CA LEU A 4 3.42 9.26 -16.57
C LEU A 4 4.12 8.60 -15.37
N PRO A 5 5.41 8.22 -15.44
CA PRO A 5 6.16 7.76 -14.28
C PRO A 5 6.07 8.69 -13.05
N ALA A 6 6.22 10.00 -13.24
CA ALA A 6 6.14 10.96 -12.13
C ALA A 6 4.74 11.00 -11.49
N ARG A 7 3.68 10.83 -12.29
CA ARG A 7 2.30 10.73 -11.78
C ARG A 7 2.04 9.43 -11.02
N VAL A 8 2.60 8.32 -11.49
CA VAL A 8 2.50 7.02 -10.80
C VAL A 8 3.19 7.12 -9.44
N ALA A 9 4.42 7.65 -9.39
CA ALA A 9 5.15 7.86 -8.14
C ALA A 9 4.40 8.79 -7.16
N ALA A 10 3.80 9.87 -7.67
CA ALA A 10 2.98 10.77 -6.84
C ALA A 10 1.73 10.06 -6.26
N LEU A 11 1.07 9.20 -7.06
CA LEU A 11 -0.06 8.40 -6.60
C LEU A 11 0.37 7.37 -5.55
N GLU A 12 1.52 6.71 -5.73
CA GLU A 12 2.07 5.78 -4.74
C GLU A 12 2.31 6.49 -3.40
N LEU A 13 2.94 7.67 -3.40
CA LEU A 13 3.20 8.45 -2.19
C LEU A 13 1.91 8.92 -1.49
N LEU A 14 0.90 9.35 -2.25
CA LEU A 14 -0.40 9.74 -1.70
C LEU A 14 -1.12 8.55 -1.06
N VAL A 15 -1.09 7.39 -1.71
CA VAL A 15 -1.67 6.15 -1.17
C VAL A 15 -0.94 5.71 0.09
N GLU A 16 0.38 5.81 0.12
CA GLU A 16 1.20 5.52 1.29
C GLU A 16 0.82 6.39 2.49
N GLN A 17 0.72 7.71 2.28
CA GLN A 17 0.35 8.66 3.33
C GLN A 17 -1.06 8.41 3.88
N LEU A 18 -2.04 8.12 3.00
CA LEU A 18 -3.42 7.79 3.42
C LEU A 18 -3.50 6.52 4.25
N ILE A 19 -2.68 5.50 3.94
CA ILE A 19 -2.61 4.28 4.73
C ILE A 19 -2.03 4.59 6.11
N LEU A 20 -0.92 5.34 6.17
CA LEU A 20 -0.28 5.73 7.43
C LEU A 20 -1.24 6.49 8.34
N GLU A 21 -1.90 7.52 7.84
CA GLU A 21 -2.87 8.30 8.62
C GLU A 21 -4.00 7.43 9.19
N ARG A 22 -4.54 6.52 8.37
CA ARG A 22 -5.63 5.64 8.79
C ARG A 22 -5.17 4.59 9.81
N VAL A 23 -3.94 4.10 9.68
CA VAL A 23 -3.34 3.11 10.57
C VAL A 23 -2.97 3.74 11.92
N MET A 24 -2.45 4.96 11.94
CA MET A 24 -2.11 5.67 13.19
C MET A 24 -3.35 6.09 14.00
N MET A 25 -4.54 6.11 13.39
CA MET A 25 -5.81 6.32 14.09
C MET A 25 -6.39 5.04 14.72
N ALA A 26 -5.77 3.88 14.49
CA ALA A 26 -6.22 2.61 15.06
C ALA A 26 -5.59 2.36 16.44
N ASP A 27 -6.33 1.67 17.32
CA ASP A 27 -5.84 1.27 18.65
C ASP A 27 -4.63 0.31 18.57
N ASP A 28 -4.54 -0.48 17.49
CA ASP A 28 -3.39 -1.32 17.14
C ASP A 28 -2.98 -1.05 15.68
N PRO A 29 -2.08 -0.07 15.45
CA PRO A 29 -1.62 0.29 14.12
C PRO A 29 -0.96 -0.89 13.37
N ALA A 30 -0.15 -1.68 14.08
CA ALA A 30 0.56 -2.81 13.50
C ALA A 30 -0.38 -3.96 13.12
N GLY A 31 -1.44 -4.19 13.91
CA GLY A 31 -2.51 -5.14 13.59
C GLY A 31 -3.40 -4.68 12.43
N ALA A 32 -3.77 -3.40 12.40
CA ALA A 32 -4.57 -2.80 11.34
C ALA A 32 -3.86 -2.89 9.97
N LEU A 33 -2.54 -2.62 9.94
CA LEU A 33 -1.76 -2.76 8.73
C LEU A 33 -1.66 -4.21 8.26
N ARG A 34 -1.40 -5.17 9.17
CA ARG A 34 -1.36 -6.60 8.84
C ARG A 34 -2.69 -7.10 8.26
N GLN A 35 -3.82 -6.67 8.80
CA GLN A 35 -5.14 -6.99 8.24
C GLN A 35 -5.34 -6.39 6.84
N ALA A 36 -4.94 -5.13 6.65
CA ALA A 36 -5.02 -4.45 5.36
C ALA A 36 -4.16 -5.13 4.29
N MET A 37 -2.97 -5.62 4.65
CA MET A 37 -2.11 -6.41 3.75
C MET A 37 -2.82 -7.68 3.29
N GLY A 38 -3.34 -8.48 4.22
CA GLY A 38 -4.05 -9.72 3.91
C GLY A 38 -5.28 -9.50 3.02
N GLY A 39 -6.02 -8.41 3.25
CA GLY A 39 -7.18 -8.04 2.43
C GLY A 39 -6.82 -7.58 1.02
N ARG A 40 -5.74 -6.81 0.85
CA ARG A 40 -5.35 -6.26 -0.45
C ARG A 40 -4.71 -7.27 -1.38
N THR A 41 -3.89 -8.19 -0.86
CA THR A 41 -3.34 -9.31 -1.65
C THR A 41 -4.47 -10.19 -2.19
N ARG A 42 -5.49 -10.47 -1.37
CA ARG A 42 -6.69 -11.22 -1.77
C ARG A 42 -7.47 -10.49 -2.86
N LEU A 43 -7.78 -9.21 -2.66
CA LEU A 43 -8.47 -8.37 -3.65
C LEU A 43 -7.71 -8.26 -4.98
N ALA A 44 -6.38 -8.21 -4.96
CA ALA A 44 -5.56 -8.19 -6.17
C ALA A 44 -5.59 -9.54 -6.90
N SER A 45 -5.56 -10.65 -6.17
CA SER A 45 -5.65 -12.00 -6.74
C SER A 45 -7.02 -12.34 -7.34
N GLU A 46 -8.09 -11.70 -6.85
CA GLU A 46 -9.46 -11.92 -7.32
C GLU A 46 -9.86 -10.99 -8.48
N ARG A 47 -9.02 -10.01 -8.84
CA ARG A 47 -9.37 -8.97 -9.82
C ARG A 47 -9.13 -9.47 -11.26
N PRO A 48 -10.18 -9.63 -12.08
CA PRO A 48 -10.02 -10.07 -13.46
C PRO A 48 -9.21 -9.05 -14.27
N GLY A 49 -8.15 -9.52 -14.94
CA GLY A 49 -7.29 -8.68 -15.78
C GLY A 49 -6.23 -7.87 -15.05
N ALA A 50 -6.02 -8.09 -13.74
CA ALA A 50 -4.87 -7.51 -13.04
C ALA A 50 -3.57 -8.19 -13.50
N PRO A 51 -2.55 -7.44 -13.97
CA PRO A 51 -1.24 -7.99 -14.29
C PRO A 51 -0.62 -8.67 -13.05
N PRO A 52 0.10 -9.79 -13.19
CA PRO A 52 0.71 -10.51 -12.05
C PRO A 52 1.62 -9.63 -11.19
N GLU A 53 2.33 -8.70 -11.83
CA GLU A 53 3.20 -7.70 -11.21
C GLU A 53 2.47 -6.71 -10.28
N THR A 54 1.15 -6.57 -10.41
CA THR A 54 0.33 -5.69 -9.53
C THR A 54 0.41 -6.13 -8.06
N VAL A 55 0.47 -7.43 -7.81
CA VAL A 55 0.59 -7.96 -6.44
C VAL A 55 1.95 -7.59 -5.84
N GLY A 56 3.02 -7.64 -6.64
CA GLY A 56 4.36 -7.21 -6.24
C GLY A 56 4.42 -5.74 -5.85
N THR A 57 3.89 -4.85 -6.71
CA THR A 57 3.85 -3.41 -6.41
C THR A 57 3.05 -3.09 -5.14
N ILE A 58 1.95 -3.80 -4.88
CA ILE A 58 1.18 -3.65 -3.64
C ILE A 58 2.00 -4.09 -2.44
N ALA A 59 2.73 -5.21 -2.54
CA ALA A 59 3.61 -5.69 -1.48
C ALA A 59 4.72 -4.67 -1.16
N ASP A 60 5.37 -4.10 -2.17
CA ASP A 60 6.44 -3.11 -2.02
C ASP A 60 5.95 -1.82 -1.31
N VAL A 61 4.74 -1.35 -1.64
CA VAL A 61 4.14 -0.20 -0.96
C VAL A 61 3.86 -0.52 0.52
N LEU A 62 3.34 -1.70 0.81
CA LEU A 62 3.00 -2.08 2.18
C LEU A 62 4.24 -2.35 3.04
N GLU A 63 5.31 -2.90 2.47
CA GLU A 63 6.61 -3.05 3.12
C GLU A 63 7.20 -1.69 3.51
N ARG A 64 7.15 -0.70 2.60
CA ARG A 64 7.57 0.68 2.89
C ARG A 64 6.79 1.29 4.07
N VAL A 65 5.47 1.08 4.13
CA VAL A 65 4.64 1.53 5.24
C VAL A 65 5.02 0.84 6.55
N MET A 66 5.27 -0.49 6.53
CA MET A 66 5.68 -1.22 7.73
C MET A 66 7.01 -0.71 8.29
N ASN A 67 8.01 -0.50 7.41
CA ASN A 67 9.31 0.00 7.83
C ASN A 67 9.20 1.39 8.48
N ARG A 68 8.39 2.29 7.91
CA ARG A 68 8.14 3.63 8.48
C ARG A 68 7.44 3.61 9.83
N LEU A 69 6.56 2.64 10.09
CA LEU A 69 5.92 2.48 11.40
C LEU A 69 6.85 1.85 12.43
N GLY A 70 7.81 1.02 12.01
CA GLY A 70 8.79 0.39 12.91
C GLY A 70 9.92 1.33 13.34
N ASP A 71 10.24 2.33 12.50
CA ASP A 71 11.25 3.36 12.77
C ASP A 71 10.72 4.56 13.61
N GLY A 72 9.42 4.58 13.92
CA GLY A 72 8.72 5.66 14.64
C GLY A 72 8.57 5.44 16.15
#